data_AF-A0A2A7ME94-F1
#
_entry.id   AF-A0A2A7ME94-F1
#
_cell.length_a   1.000
_cell.length_b   1.000
_cell.length_c   1.000
_cell.angle_alpha   90.00
_cell.angle_beta   90.00
_cell.angle_gamma   90.00
#
_symmetry.space_group_name_H-M   'P 1'
#
loop_
_entity.id
_entity.type
_entity.pdbx_description
1 polymer ?
#
loop_
_entity_poly.entity_id
_entity_poly.type
_entity_poly.pdbx_seq_one_letter_code
_entity_poly.pdbx_strand_id
1 'polypeptide(L)'
;MKRKFIKMIGLIIMYMPQAFSENKILKDEESYIKLSKNEIIEKIKRGKATVEEYKEVGINKITEEYLSDINNLLKEINLTSLSEIKKQCKSIITSLVRINEGNGTIFNYKMIGIEITASNLEIINNSIFLERKGSYVNFDTKLIKEIVLKANRRIYCSIAAINEGNGTKYDYLNLEISNANCENLYDFNMFLKNKNIQTPNKMKNEINRLMKALEKIFDGNGTLSNYKTIGINISRSKIKAVNSAINAVYERNKQYLNIEEIAEIVETISIVYFGDNEKNKKDITSHSKHEVPCLA
;
A
#
# COMPACT_ATOMS: atom_id res chain seq x y z
N MET A 1 12.67 -53.32 25.32
CA MET A 1 13.19 -52.85 26.63
C MET A 1 12.10 -52.44 27.64
N LYS A 2 10.93 -51.91 27.24
CA LYS A 2 9.84 -51.50 28.15
C LYS A 2 9.25 -52.59 29.09
N ARG A 3 9.25 -53.87 28.72
CA ARG A 3 8.63 -54.96 29.54
C ARG A 3 9.50 -55.51 30.67
N LYS A 4 10.83 -55.34 30.64
CA LYS A 4 11.73 -55.87 31.69
C LYS A 4 11.79 -54.96 32.93
N PHE A 5 11.50 -53.67 32.78
CA PHE A 5 11.60 -52.70 33.88
C PHE A 5 10.41 -52.79 34.86
N ILE A 6 9.21 -53.11 34.37
CA ILE A 6 8.00 -53.27 35.20
C ILE A 6 8.15 -54.42 36.21
N LYS A 7 8.86 -55.50 35.85
CA LYS A 7 9.10 -56.64 36.76
C LYS A 7 10.15 -56.37 37.84
N MET A 8 11.05 -55.42 37.65
CA MET A 8 12.07 -55.08 38.64
C MET A 8 11.55 -54.14 39.74
N ILE A 9 10.49 -53.37 39.44
CA ILE A 9 9.80 -52.51 40.41
C ILE A 9 8.93 -53.35 41.36
N GLY A 10 8.33 -54.45 40.88
CA GLY A 10 7.44 -55.30 41.67
C GLY A 10 8.10 -56.11 42.79
N LEU A 11 9.44 -56.24 42.81
CA LEU A 11 10.15 -57.09 43.79
C LEU A 11 10.78 -56.33 44.97
N ILE A 12 10.76 -54.99 44.96
CA ILE A 12 11.34 -54.15 46.03
C ILE A 12 10.28 -53.63 47.02
N ILE A 13 8.98 -53.91 46.78
CA ILE A 13 7.84 -53.39 47.56
C ILE A 13 7.54 -54.23 48.82
N MET A 14 8.45 -55.09 49.29
CA MET A 14 8.14 -55.91 50.47
C MET A 14 8.37 -55.24 51.82
N TYR A 15 9.14 -54.15 51.94
CA TYR A 15 9.31 -53.45 53.23
C TYR A 15 9.72 -51.97 53.06
N MET A 16 8.81 -51.13 52.58
CA MET A 16 8.93 -49.67 52.75
C MET A 16 7.59 -49.08 53.20
N PRO A 17 7.59 -48.08 54.10
CA PRO A 17 6.37 -47.38 54.49
C PRO A 17 5.76 -46.71 53.25
N GLN A 18 4.49 -47.02 52.97
CA GLN A 18 3.73 -46.62 51.77
C GLN A 18 3.84 -45.11 51.43
N ALA A 19 3.89 -44.24 52.44
CA ALA A 19 4.02 -42.79 52.25
C ALA A 19 5.41 -42.35 51.73
N PHE A 20 6.47 -43.14 51.95
CA PHE A 20 7.83 -42.79 51.52
C PHE A 20 8.10 -43.24 50.08
N SER A 21 7.48 -44.34 49.63
CA SER A 21 7.58 -44.81 48.24
C SER A 21 6.75 -43.96 47.28
N GLU A 22 5.53 -43.57 47.66
CA GLU A 22 4.67 -42.71 46.83
C GLU A 22 5.29 -41.33 46.58
N ASN A 23 5.85 -40.71 47.63
CA ASN A 23 6.45 -39.38 47.54
C ASN A 23 7.76 -39.38 46.72
N LYS A 24 8.47 -40.52 46.63
CA LYS A 24 9.64 -40.69 45.77
C LYS A 24 9.24 -40.90 44.30
N ILE A 25 8.23 -41.73 44.05
CA ILE A 25 7.69 -41.99 42.70
C ILE A 25 7.15 -40.70 42.07
N LEU A 26 6.40 -39.90 42.83
CA LEU A 26 5.86 -38.61 42.35
C LEU A 26 6.97 -37.63 41.95
N LYS A 27 8.06 -37.54 42.73
CA LYS A 27 9.21 -36.69 42.40
C LYS A 27 9.97 -37.17 41.15
N ASP A 28 10.07 -38.48 40.98
CA ASP A 28 10.71 -39.08 39.80
C ASP A 28 9.88 -38.83 38.53
N GLU A 29 8.55 -38.90 38.63
CA GLU A 29 7.62 -38.54 37.54
C GLU A 29 7.68 -37.05 37.18
N GLU A 30 7.66 -36.15 38.17
CA GLU A 30 7.81 -34.71 37.95
C GLU A 30 9.16 -34.35 37.28
N SER A 31 10.24 -35.01 37.70
CA SER A 31 11.56 -34.87 37.11
C SER A 31 11.58 -35.30 35.64
N TYR A 32 10.98 -36.45 35.33
CA TYR A 32 10.88 -36.97 33.96
C TYR A 32 10.05 -36.06 33.05
N ILE A 33 8.90 -35.56 33.53
CA ILE A 33 8.06 -34.60 32.79
C ILE A 33 8.84 -33.30 32.50
N LYS A 34 9.63 -32.82 33.47
CA LYS A 34 10.46 -31.62 33.30
C LYS A 34 11.57 -31.83 32.26
N LEU A 35 12.24 -32.97 32.27
CA LEU A 35 13.24 -33.34 31.27
C LEU A 35 12.63 -33.42 29.86
N SER A 36 11.48 -34.09 29.72
CA SER A 36 10.75 -34.19 28.45
C SER A 36 10.34 -32.82 27.89
N LYS A 37 9.84 -31.90 28.73
CA LYS A 37 9.49 -30.53 28.29
C LYS A 37 10.70 -29.72 27.85
N ASN A 38 11.84 -29.87 28.53
CA ASN A 38 13.09 -29.20 28.14
C ASN A 38 13.58 -29.69 26.77
N GLU A 39 13.49 -30.99 26.48
CA GLU A 39 13.85 -31.53 25.16
C GLU A 39 12.98 -30.95 24.04
N ILE A 40 11.67 -30.82 24.27
CA ILE A 40 10.75 -30.18 23.31
C ILE A 40 11.12 -28.72 23.08
N ILE A 41 11.42 -27.97 24.15
CA ILE A 41 11.86 -26.57 24.04
C ILE A 41 13.12 -26.46 23.17
N GLU A 42 14.09 -27.36 23.33
CA GLU A 42 15.29 -27.38 22.49
C GLU A 42 14.99 -27.74 21.03
N LYS A 43 14.02 -28.64 20.77
CA LYS A 43 13.55 -28.91 19.40
C LYS A 43 12.90 -27.68 18.76
N ILE A 44 12.08 -26.93 19.51
CA ILE A 44 11.45 -25.69 19.05
C ILE A 44 12.54 -24.66 18.66
N LYS A 45 13.53 -24.44 19.53
CA LYS A 45 14.63 -23.50 19.26
C LYS A 45 15.47 -23.90 18.06
N ARG A 46 15.53 -25.20 17.72
CA ARG A 46 16.22 -25.71 16.53
C ARG A 46 15.34 -25.70 15.28
N GLY A 47 14.07 -25.30 15.39
CA GLY A 47 13.09 -25.31 14.30
C GLY A 47 12.75 -26.73 13.82
N LYS A 48 12.73 -27.71 14.73
CA LYS A 48 12.48 -29.13 14.41
C LYS A 48 11.28 -29.73 15.14
N ALA A 49 10.53 -28.93 15.89
CA ALA A 49 9.41 -29.42 16.66
C ALA A 49 8.23 -29.82 15.76
N THR A 50 7.49 -30.85 16.15
CA THR A 50 6.24 -31.28 15.50
C THR A 50 5.02 -30.58 16.10
N VAL A 51 3.86 -30.66 15.44
CA VAL A 51 2.59 -30.16 15.97
C VAL A 51 2.27 -30.79 17.33
N GLU A 52 2.47 -32.10 17.48
CA GLU A 52 2.23 -32.82 18.74
C GLU A 52 3.13 -32.31 19.87
N GLU A 53 4.41 -32.07 19.58
CA GLU A 53 5.36 -31.52 20.56
C GLU A 53 4.95 -30.11 21.01
N TYR A 54 4.47 -29.27 20.09
CA TYR A 54 3.89 -27.97 20.47
C TYR A 54 2.67 -28.11 21.38
N LYS A 55 1.78 -29.07 21.13
CA LYS A 55 0.62 -29.37 22.00
C LYS A 55 1.05 -29.84 23.39
N GLU A 56 2.07 -30.69 23.48
CA GLU A 56 2.60 -31.21 24.75
C GLU A 56 3.12 -30.10 25.69
N VAL A 57 3.66 -29.01 25.12
CA VAL A 57 4.07 -27.82 25.89
C VAL A 57 2.96 -26.76 26.02
N GLY A 58 1.75 -27.06 25.55
CA GLY A 58 0.55 -26.23 25.69
C GLY A 58 0.43 -25.11 24.65
N ILE A 59 0.92 -25.33 23.43
CA ILE A 59 0.77 -24.44 22.27
C ILE A 59 -0.16 -25.11 21.26
N ASN A 60 -1.48 -25.01 21.51
CA ASN A 60 -2.48 -25.83 20.81
C ASN A 60 -2.93 -25.26 19.45
N LYS A 61 -2.50 -24.05 19.08
CA LYS A 61 -2.97 -23.35 17.87
C LYS A 61 -2.06 -23.55 16.65
N ILE A 62 -1.01 -24.36 16.77
CA ILE A 62 -0.14 -24.67 15.64
C ILE A 62 -0.77 -25.81 14.84
N THR A 63 -0.92 -25.56 13.55
CA THR A 63 -1.40 -26.52 12.55
C THR A 63 -0.26 -26.90 11.62
N GLU A 64 -0.40 -28.00 10.89
CA GLU A 64 0.58 -28.42 9.86
C GLU A 64 0.85 -27.32 8.83
N GLU A 65 -0.20 -26.58 8.46
CA GLU A 65 -0.14 -25.44 7.54
C GLU A 65 0.91 -24.39 7.93
N TYR A 66 1.03 -24.05 9.23
CA TYR A 66 1.96 -23.03 9.71
C TYR A 66 3.23 -23.61 10.33
N LEU A 67 3.36 -24.93 10.45
CA LEU A 67 4.43 -25.58 11.21
C LEU A 67 5.82 -25.18 10.68
N SER A 68 6.00 -25.26 9.36
CA SER A 68 7.27 -24.93 8.70
C SER A 68 7.68 -23.48 8.93
N ASP A 69 6.75 -22.55 8.72
CA ASP A 69 7.00 -21.12 8.93
C ASP A 69 7.34 -20.82 10.39
N ILE A 70 6.56 -21.35 11.33
CA ILE A 70 6.77 -21.13 12.76
C ILE A 70 8.13 -21.68 13.20
N ASN A 71 8.47 -22.91 12.80
CA ASN A 71 9.78 -23.49 13.12
C ASN A 71 10.94 -22.67 12.52
N ASN A 72 10.80 -22.21 11.28
CA ASN A 72 11.81 -21.40 10.63
C ASN A 72 11.95 -20.00 11.23
N LEU A 73 10.87 -19.40 11.73
CA LEU A 73 10.91 -18.08 12.37
C LEU A 73 11.44 -18.17 13.80
N LEU A 74 11.02 -19.17 14.58
CA LEU A 74 11.42 -19.30 15.98
C LEU A 74 12.90 -19.63 16.16
N LYS A 75 13.50 -20.40 15.24
CA LYS A 75 14.93 -20.77 15.34
C LYS A 75 15.87 -19.56 15.22
N GLU A 76 15.42 -18.48 14.59
CA GLU A 76 16.19 -17.24 14.42
C GLU A 76 16.02 -16.29 15.62
N ILE A 77 15.15 -16.63 16.58
CA ILE A 77 14.86 -15.81 17.75
C ILE A 77 15.49 -16.45 18.98
N ASN A 78 16.27 -15.66 19.73
CA ASN A 78 16.86 -16.11 20.99
C ASN A 78 15.81 -16.15 22.11
N LEU A 79 15.04 -17.23 22.17
CA LEU A 79 14.00 -17.48 23.17
C LEU A 79 14.59 -18.26 24.34
N THR A 80 14.37 -17.79 25.56
CA THR A 80 14.98 -18.36 26.78
C THR A 80 14.01 -19.17 27.62
N SER A 81 12.69 -18.94 27.44
CA SER A 81 11.66 -19.62 28.24
C SER A 81 10.44 -20.09 27.42
N LEU A 82 9.70 -21.07 27.96
CA LEU A 82 8.45 -21.55 27.36
C LEU A 82 7.38 -20.44 27.28
N SER A 83 7.38 -19.50 28.22
CA SER A 83 6.46 -18.35 28.22
C SER A 83 6.73 -17.44 27.02
N GLU A 84 8.00 -17.14 26.74
CA GLU A 84 8.42 -16.37 25.56
C GLU A 84 8.06 -17.10 24.27
N ILE A 85 8.34 -18.40 24.19
CA ILE A 85 7.97 -19.23 23.03
C ILE A 85 6.45 -19.14 22.77
N LYS A 86 5.61 -19.33 23.80
CA LYS A 86 4.15 -19.23 23.69
C LYS A 86 3.70 -17.89 23.14
N LYS A 87 4.25 -16.80 23.67
CA LYS A 87 3.93 -15.44 23.22
C LYS A 87 4.36 -15.22 21.78
N GLN A 88 5.53 -15.73 21.41
CA GLN A 88 6.09 -15.61 20.07
C GLN A 88 5.29 -16.41 19.04
N CYS A 89 4.97 -17.68 19.31
CA CYS A 89 4.09 -18.49 18.45
C CYS A 89 2.76 -17.79 18.20
N LYS A 90 2.12 -17.26 19.26
CA LYS A 90 0.85 -16.53 19.13
C LYS A 90 0.99 -15.32 18.20
N SER A 91 2.08 -14.55 18.35
CA SER A 91 2.32 -13.34 17.56
C SER A 91 2.60 -13.66 16.09
N ILE A 92 3.35 -14.74 15.81
CA ILE A 92 3.61 -15.22 14.45
C ILE A 92 2.31 -15.69 13.79
N ILE A 93 1.54 -16.55 14.45
CA ILE A 93 0.26 -17.07 13.93
C ILE A 93 -0.70 -15.92 13.62
N THR A 94 -0.89 -14.98 14.56
CA THR A 94 -1.74 -13.80 14.33
C THR A 94 -1.24 -12.97 13.14
N SER A 95 0.08 -12.85 12.96
CA SER A 95 0.64 -12.10 11.84
C SER A 95 0.40 -12.79 10.50
N LEU A 96 0.65 -14.09 10.41
CA LEU A 96 0.39 -14.88 9.20
C LEU A 96 -1.08 -14.86 8.79
N VAL A 97 -1.99 -15.03 9.75
CA VAL A 97 -3.45 -14.97 9.49
C VAL A 97 -3.84 -13.60 8.96
N ARG A 98 -3.44 -12.52 9.65
CA ARG A 98 -3.79 -11.15 9.23
C ARG A 98 -3.23 -10.80 7.86
N ILE A 99 -1.99 -11.18 7.57
CA ILE A 99 -1.37 -10.93 6.27
C ILE A 99 -2.14 -11.68 5.18
N ASN A 100 -2.43 -12.97 5.39
CA ASN A 100 -3.21 -13.77 4.44
C ASN A 100 -4.62 -13.22 4.22
N GLU A 101 -5.24 -12.58 5.21
CA GLU A 101 -6.53 -11.90 5.05
C GLU A 101 -6.43 -10.56 4.30
N GLY A 102 -5.24 -10.11 3.93
CA GLY A 102 -5.02 -8.77 3.38
C GLY A 102 -5.16 -7.66 4.42
N ASN A 103 -5.04 -7.98 5.70
CA ASN A 103 -5.23 -7.05 6.83
C ASN A 103 -3.96 -6.95 7.71
N GLY A 104 -2.80 -7.24 7.11
CA GLY A 104 -1.50 -7.15 7.75
C GLY A 104 -1.20 -5.70 8.17
N THR A 105 -0.47 -5.55 9.27
CA THR A 105 0.13 -4.29 9.69
C THR A 105 1.63 -4.34 9.46
N ILE A 106 2.33 -3.19 9.49
CA ILE A 106 3.81 -3.15 9.44
C ILE A 106 4.42 -4.10 10.48
N PHE A 107 3.86 -4.13 11.68
CA PHE A 107 4.30 -5.05 12.73
C PHE A 107 4.13 -6.53 12.32
N ASN A 108 3.05 -6.89 11.64
CA ASN A 108 2.83 -8.26 11.21
C ASN A 108 3.86 -8.70 10.16
N TYR A 109 4.16 -7.87 9.17
CA TYR A 109 5.19 -8.20 8.17
C TYR A 109 6.57 -8.32 8.81
N LYS A 110 6.91 -7.38 9.68
CA LYS A 110 8.17 -7.43 10.44
C LYS A 110 8.28 -8.69 11.31
N MET A 111 7.17 -9.12 11.91
CA MET A 111 7.11 -10.34 12.73
C MET A 111 7.51 -11.61 11.95
N ILE A 112 7.28 -11.63 10.64
CA ILE A 112 7.65 -12.73 9.75
C ILE A 112 8.92 -12.43 8.93
N GLY A 113 9.69 -11.41 9.32
CA GLY A 113 10.97 -11.07 8.69
C GLY A 113 10.84 -10.38 7.31
N ILE A 114 9.71 -9.72 7.05
CA ILE A 114 9.46 -8.99 5.81
C ILE A 114 9.37 -7.49 6.13
N GLU A 115 10.25 -6.70 5.55
CA GLU A 115 10.25 -5.24 5.68
C GLU A 115 9.40 -4.61 4.56
N ILE A 116 8.48 -3.73 4.95
CA ILE A 116 7.65 -2.95 4.04
C ILE A 116 7.51 -1.51 4.57
N THR A 117 7.21 -0.57 3.68
CA THR A 117 6.98 0.83 4.06
C THR A 117 5.49 1.09 4.31
N ALA A 118 5.19 2.02 5.23
CA ALA A 118 3.82 2.44 5.50
C ALA A 118 3.10 2.99 4.26
N SER A 119 3.83 3.63 3.34
CA SER A 119 3.26 4.17 2.09
C SER A 119 2.79 3.09 1.12
N ASN A 120 3.27 1.85 1.25
CA ASN A 120 2.96 0.76 0.33
C ASN A 120 2.03 -0.28 0.97
N LEU A 121 1.74 -0.15 2.27
CA LEU A 121 1.02 -1.17 3.06
C LEU A 121 -0.34 -1.55 2.45
N GLU A 122 -1.15 -0.56 2.08
CA GLU A 122 -2.49 -0.77 1.52
C GLU A 122 -2.41 -1.59 0.21
N ILE A 123 -1.56 -1.17 -0.72
CA ILE A 123 -1.36 -1.82 -2.02
C ILE A 123 -0.81 -3.25 -1.86
N ILE A 124 0.10 -3.46 -0.91
CA ILE A 124 0.67 -4.78 -0.62
C ILE A 124 -0.40 -5.71 -0.04
N ASN A 125 -1.15 -5.24 0.95
CA ASN A 125 -2.26 -5.98 1.54
C ASN A 125 -3.30 -6.37 0.49
N ASN A 126 -3.67 -5.44 -0.39
CA ASN A 126 -4.59 -5.67 -1.49
C ASN A 126 -4.01 -6.69 -2.50
N SER A 127 -2.72 -6.62 -2.80
CA SER A 127 -2.04 -7.62 -3.65
C SER A 127 -2.16 -9.04 -3.08
N ILE A 128 -1.92 -9.21 -1.77
CA ILE A 128 -2.06 -10.51 -1.10
C ILE A 128 -3.52 -10.98 -1.12
N PHE A 129 -4.46 -10.08 -0.79
CA PHE A 129 -5.88 -10.40 -0.79
C PHE A 129 -6.35 -10.90 -2.17
N LEU A 130 -6.00 -10.18 -3.25
CA LEU A 130 -6.40 -10.51 -4.61
C LEU A 130 -5.77 -11.82 -5.09
N GLU A 131 -4.47 -12.04 -4.83
CA GLU A 131 -3.80 -13.29 -5.20
C GLU A 131 -4.37 -14.49 -4.40
N ARG A 132 -4.72 -14.30 -3.13
CA ARG A 132 -5.30 -15.36 -2.29
C ARG A 132 -6.74 -15.69 -2.66
N LYS A 133 -7.55 -14.68 -3.02
CA LYS A 133 -8.95 -14.89 -3.44
C LYS A 133 -9.07 -15.91 -4.59
N GLY A 134 -8.03 -16.05 -5.41
CA GLY A 134 -7.97 -17.05 -6.48
C GLY A 134 -7.60 -18.48 -6.03
N SER A 135 -7.02 -18.68 -4.84
CA SER A 135 -6.47 -19.96 -4.40
C SER A 135 -7.13 -20.59 -3.18
N TYR A 136 -7.82 -19.81 -2.31
CA TYR A 136 -8.43 -20.26 -1.04
C TYR A 136 -7.48 -20.96 -0.05
N VAL A 137 -6.16 -20.92 -0.29
CA VAL A 137 -5.12 -21.51 0.58
C VAL A 137 -4.30 -20.37 1.20
N ASN A 138 -3.84 -20.51 2.44
CA ASN A 138 -2.94 -19.51 3.02
C ASN A 138 -1.54 -19.64 2.41
N PHE A 139 -0.92 -18.50 2.20
CA PHE A 139 0.45 -18.39 1.71
C PHE A 139 1.44 -18.55 2.86
N ASP A 140 2.51 -19.29 2.58
CA ASP A 140 3.68 -19.38 3.43
C ASP A 140 4.50 -18.08 3.40
N THR A 141 5.46 -17.96 4.31
CA THR A 141 6.31 -16.76 4.39
C THR A 141 7.10 -16.48 3.11
N LYS A 142 7.46 -17.52 2.35
CA LYS A 142 8.21 -17.39 1.10
C LYS A 142 7.35 -16.75 0.02
N LEU A 143 6.14 -17.26 -0.19
CA LEU A 143 5.21 -16.72 -1.18
C LEU A 143 4.76 -15.30 -0.82
N ILE A 144 4.48 -15.02 0.47
CA ILE A 144 4.21 -13.65 0.93
C ILE A 144 5.36 -12.71 0.54
N LYS A 145 6.61 -13.11 0.77
CA LYS A 145 7.79 -12.32 0.42
C LYS A 145 7.89 -12.06 -1.09
N GLU A 146 7.60 -13.06 -1.92
CA GLU A 146 7.58 -12.91 -3.37
C GLU A 146 6.50 -11.93 -3.84
N ILE A 147 5.29 -11.99 -3.28
CA ILE A 147 4.20 -11.06 -3.58
C ILE A 147 4.59 -9.63 -3.20
N VAL A 148 5.16 -9.44 -2.00
CA VAL A 148 5.64 -8.14 -1.51
C VAL A 148 6.71 -7.55 -2.45
N LEU A 149 7.68 -8.36 -2.89
CA LEU A 149 8.71 -7.93 -3.82
C LEU A 149 8.12 -7.51 -5.17
N LYS A 150 7.19 -8.29 -5.72
CA LYS A 150 6.48 -7.96 -6.97
C LYS A 150 5.68 -6.66 -6.82
N ALA A 151 4.93 -6.50 -5.73
CA ALA A 151 4.15 -5.30 -5.46
C ALA A 151 5.03 -4.05 -5.35
N ASN A 152 6.13 -4.11 -4.59
CA ASN A 152 7.08 -3.00 -4.48
C ASN A 152 7.69 -2.62 -5.83
N ARG A 153 8.04 -3.62 -6.66
CA ARG A 153 8.56 -3.35 -8.02
C ARG A 153 7.51 -2.65 -8.89
N ARG A 154 6.26 -3.11 -8.87
CA ARG A 154 5.15 -2.46 -9.60
C ARG A 154 4.99 -1.01 -9.16
N ILE A 155 4.92 -0.76 -7.85
CA ILE A 155 4.79 0.60 -7.28
C ILE A 155 5.93 1.49 -7.75
N TYR A 156 7.18 1.02 -7.64
CA TYR A 156 8.35 1.79 -8.06
C TYR A 156 8.33 2.14 -9.55
N CYS A 157 8.09 1.16 -10.42
CA CYS A 157 8.04 1.37 -11.86
C CYS A 157 6.91 2.34 -12.25
N SER A 158 5.73 2.19 -11.65
CA SER A 158 4.58 3.05 -11.94
C SER A 158 4.81 4.49 -11.49
N ILE A 159 5.40 4.70 -10.31
CA ILE A 159 5.78 6.04 -9.85
C ILE A 159 6.82 6.68 -10.79
N ALA A 160 7.81 5.92 -11.25
CA ALA A 160 8.83 6.42 -12.17
C ALA A 160 8.19 6.85 -13.51
N ALA A 161 7.39 5.98 -14.13
CA ALA A 161 6.71 6.27 -15.39
C ALA A 161 5.81 7.51 -15.31
N ILE A 162 5.05 7.65 -14.21
CA ILE A 162 4.17 8.81 -14.00
C ILE A 162 4.99 10.10 -13.84
N ASN A 163 6.08 10.09 -13.07
CA ASN A 163 6.94 11.28 -12.92
C ASN A 163 7.63 11.68 -14.24
N GLU A 164 7.84 10.75 -15.16
CA GLU A 164 8.35 11.05 -16.50
C GLU A 164 7.27 11.59 -17.46
N GLY A 165 6.00 11.56 -17.05
CA GLY A 165 4.85 11.91 -17.87
C GLY A 165 4.44 10.79 -18.85
N ASN A 166 4.88 9.56 -18.61
CA ASN A 166 4.63 8.39 -19.46
C ASN A 166 3.72 7.35 -18.77
N GLY A 167 3.02 7.74 -17.71
CA GLY A 167 2.15 6.83 -16.96
C GLY A 167 1.03 6.25 -17.82
N THR A 168 0.85 4.93 -17.75
CA THR A 168 -0.27 4.23 -18.37
C THR A 168 -1.43 4.11 -17.38
N LYS A 169 -2.64 3.77 -17.87
CA LYS A 169 -3.77 3.44 -16.98
C LYS A 169 -3.41 2.35 -15.96
N TYR A 170 -2.58 1.38 -16.35
CA TYR A 170 -2.12 0.33 -15.44
C TYR A 170 -1.19 0.87 -14.35
N ASP A 171 -0.38 1.88 -14.64
CA ASP A 171 0.48 2.50 -13.64
C ASP A 171 -0.34 3.20 -12.56
N TYR A 172 -1.36 3.95 -12.95
CA TYR A 172 -2.29 4.55 -11.99
C TYR A 172 -3.04 3.48 -11.19
N LEU A 173 -3.50 2.40 -11.84
CA LEU A 173 -4.18 1.30 -11.15
C LEU A 173 -3.28 0.57 -10.14
N ASN A 174 -2.00 0.35 -10.47
CA ASN A 174 -1.01 -0.23 -9.56
C ASN A 174 -0.81 0.62 -8.29
N LEU A 175 -1.10 1.91 -8.37
CA LEU A 175 -1.08 2.85 -7.25
C LEU A 175 -2.47 3.08 -6.63
N GLU A 176 -3.46 2.25 -7.01
CA GLU A 176 -4.87 2.34 -6.59
C GLU A 176 -5.52 3.70 -6.91
N ILE A 177 -5.15 4.27 -8.06
CA ILE A 177 -5.77 5.47 -8.63
C ILE A 177 -6.67 5.00 -9.78
N SER A 178 -7.95 4.74 -9.47
CA SER A 178 -8.89 4.12 -10.42
C SER A 178 -9.58 5.11 -11.37
N ASN A 179 -9.53 6.41 -11.09
CA ASN A 179 -10.16 7.45 -11.89
C ASN A 179 -9.35 7.85 -13.13
N ALA A 180 -8.17 7.28 -13.35
CA ALA A 180 -7.39 7.48 -14.57
C ALA A 180 -8.03 6.73 -15.76
N ASN A 181 -8.39 7.46 -16.81
CA ASN A 181 -9.05 6.94 -18.01
C ASN A 181 -8.53 7.64 -19.27
N CYS A 182 -8.99 7.24 -20.46
CA CYS A 182 -8.49 7.80 -21.72
C CYS A 182 -8.73 9.32 -21.86
N GLU A 183 -9.72 9.88 -21.17
CA GLU A 183 -10.10 11.30 -21.26
C GLU A 183 -9.16 12.18 -20.42
N ASN A 184 -8.68 11.70 -19.27
CA ASN A 184 -7.87 12.50 -18.33
C ASN A 184 -6.41 12.04 -18.18
N LEU A 185 -6.02 10.91 -18.79
CA LEU A 185 -4.68 10.34 -18.63
C LEU A 185 -3.57 11.30 -19.09
N TYR A 186 -3.80 11.99 -20.22
CA TYR A 186 -2.84 12.96 -20.75
C TYR A 186 -2.63 14.11 -19.76
N ASP A 187 -3.71 14.72 -19.29
CA ASP A 187 -3.67 15.81 -18.31
C ASP A 187 -3.00 15.40 -17.00
N PHE A 188 -3.27 14.19 -16.51
CA PHE A 188 -2.62 13.67 -15.30
C PHE A 188 -1.12 13.51 -15.49
N ASN A 189 -0.71 12.91 -16.60
CA ASN A 189 0.71 12.71 -16.92
C ASN A 189 1.44 14.04 -17.04
N MET A 190 0.88 15.00 -17.79
CA MET A 190 1.47 16.33 -17.96
C MET A 190 1.52 17.10 -16.65
N PHE A 191 0.47 17.01 -15.83
CA PHE A 191 0.44 17.65 -14.52
C PHE A 191 1.49 17.06 -13.57
N LEU A 192 1.66 15.74 -13.51
CA LEU A 192 2.56 15.06 -12.57
C LEU A 192 4.02 15.01 -13.02
N LYS A 193 4.29 15.27 -14.31
CA LYS A 193 5.62 15.27 -14.89
C LYS A 193 6.60 16.13 -14.09
N ASN A 194 7.79 15.59 -13.85
CA ASN A 194 8.92 16.23 -13.15
C ASN A 194 8.64 16.66 -11.69
N LYS A 195 7.53 16.22 -11.06
CA LYS A 195 7.26 16.54 -9.65
C LYS A 195 8.07 15.71 -8.64
N ASN A 196 8.76 14.67 -9.09
CA ASN A 196 9.59 13.78 -8.27
C ASN A 196 8.82 13.19 -7.07
N ILE A 197 7.56 12.82 -7.27
CA ILE A 197 6.70 12.23 -6.24
C ILE A 197 7.22 10.83 -5.88
N GLN A 198 7.44 10.57 -4.59
CA GLN A 198 8.11 9.33 -4.13
C GLN A 198 7.17 8.25 -3.59
N THR A 199 5.87 8.54 -3.44
CA THR A 199 4.94 7.62 -2.75
C THR A 199 3.56 7.63 -3.39
N PRO A 200 2.82 6.50 -3.36
CA PRO A 200 1.46 6.41 -3.88
C PRO A 200 0.51 7.46 -3.28
N ASN A 201 0.53 7.65 -1.96
CA ASN A 201 -0.36 8.60 -1.29
C ASN A 201 -0.13 10.06 -1.71
N LYS A 202 1.13 10.48 -1.89
CA LYS A 202 1.43 11.81 -2.44
C LYS A 202 0.92 11.94 -3.88
N MET A 203 1.01 10.88 -4.69
CA MET A 203 0.46 10.85 -6.05
C MET A 203 -1.06 11.01 -6.06
N LYS A 204 -1.77 10.20 -5.25
CA LYS A 204 -3.22 10.29 -5.01
C LYS A 204 -3.61 11.72 -4.61
N ASN A 205 -2.87 12.34 -3.69
CA ASN A 205 -3.14 13.69 -3.21
C ASN A 205 -2.96 14.77 -4.30
N GLU A 206 -1.91 14.67 -5.12
CA GLU A 206 -1.70 15.61 -6.21
C GLU A 206 -2.79 15.51 -7.28
N ILE A 207 -3.20 14.30 -7.64
CA ILE A 207 -4.33 14.09 -8.58
C ILE A 207 -5.63 14.64 -7.99
N ASN A 208 -5.91 14.38 -6.71
CA ASN A 208 -7.08 14.95 -6.04
C ASN A 208 -7.05 16.48 -6.03
N ARG A 209 -5.86 17.09 -5.91
CA ARG A 209 -5.68 18.55 -6.00
C ARG A 209 -5.99 19.07 -7.40
N LEU A 210 -5.53 18.37 -8.44
CA LEU A 210 -5.84 18.68 -9.83
C LEU A 210 -7.35 18.61 -10.09
N MET A 211 -7.97 17.48 -9.74
CA MET A 211 -9.41 17.23 -9.93
C MET A 211 -10.27 18.29 -9.25
N LYS A 212 -9.99 18.62 -7.99
CA LYS A 212 -10.73 19.69 -7.28
C LYS A 212 -10.57 21.06 -7.93
N ALA A 213 -9.42 21.35 -8.52
CA ALA A 213 -9.22 22.61 -9.24
C ALA A 213 -10.05 22.65 -10.54
N LEU A 214 -10.05 21.54 -11.28
CA LEU A 214 -10.85 21.38 -12.49
C LEU A 214 -12.35 21.46 -12.19
N GLU A 215 -12.86 20.74 -11.18
CA GLU A 215 -14.25 20.81 -10.72
C GLU A 215 -14.68 22.27 -10.47
N LYS A 216 -13.89 23.04 -9.72
CA LYS A 216 -14.19 24.46 -9.49
C LYS A 216 -14.23 25.30 -10.75
N ILE A 217 -13.34 25.03 -11.72
CA ILE A 217 -13.32 25.73 -13.00
C ILE A 217 -14.58 25.40 -13.81
N PHE A 218 -14.97 24.12 -13.88
CA PHE A 218 -16.18 23.68 -14.59
C PHE A 218 -17.47 24.20 -13.95
N ASP A 219 -17.52 24.33 -12.62
CA ASP A 219 -18.63 24.93 -11.88
C ASP A 219 -18.74 26.47 -12.09
N GLY A 220 -17.86 27.08 -12.90
CA GLY A 220 -17.81 28.53 -13.08
C GLY A 220 -17.26 29.29 -11.86
N ASN A 221 -16.65 28.58 -10.91
CA ASN A 221 -16.16 29.10 -9.63
C ASN A 221 -14.61 29.06 -9.55
N GLY A 222 -13.94 28.95 -10.69
CA GLY A 222 -12.48 28.91 -10.78
C GLY A 222 -11.85 30.18 -10.21
N THR A 223 -10.79 30.02 -9.43
CA THR A 223 -9.95 31.11 -8.91
C THR A 223 -8.59 31.14 -9.61
N LEU A 224 -7.81 32.21 -9.44
CA LEU A 224 -6.41 32.27 -9.90
C LEU A 224 -5.61 31.05 -9.46
N SER A 225 -5.84 30.58 -8.23
CA SER A 225 -5.14 29.41 -7.69
C SER A 225 -5.55 28.11 -8.38
N ASN A 226 -6.79 28.00 -8.85
CA ASN A 226 -7.25 26.83 -9.60
C ASN A 226 -6.61 26.80 -10.99
N TYR A 227 -6.63 27.92 -11.71
CA TYR A 227 -5.96 28.03 -13.02
C TYR A 227 -4.45 27.79 -12.90
N LYS A 228 -3.79 28.39 -11.90
CA LYS A 228 -2.37 28.12 -11.62
C LYS A 228 -2.11 26.65 -11.30
N THR A 229 -3.05 25.97 -10.62
CA THR A 229 -2.93 24.53 -10.33
C THR A 229 -2.89 23.70 -11.60
N ILE A 230 -3.75 23.99 -12.57
CA ILE A 230 -3.77 23.28 -13.86
C ILE A 230 -2.72 23.80 -14.85
N GLY A 231 -1.81 24.68 -14.42
CA GLY A 231 -0.71 25.20 -15.26
C GLY A 231 -1.08 26.40 -16.13
N ILE A 232 -2.27 26.98 -15.98
CA ILE A 232 -2.75 28.10 -16.79
C ILE A 232 -2.55 29.42 -16.04
N ASN A 233 -1.89 30.38 -16.69
CA ASN A 233 -1.76 31.74 -16.17
C ASN A 233 -2.87 32.63 -16.74
N ILE A 234 -3.65 33.26 -15.87
CA ILE A 234 -4.77 34.14 -16.23
C ILE A 234 -4.75 35.39 -15.36
N SER A 235 -5.07 36.56 -15.92
CA SER A 235 -5.19 37.79 -15.13
C SER A 235 -6.52 37.82 -14.35
N ARG A 236 -6.51 38.44 -13.16
CA ARG A 236 -7.71 38.53 -12.30
C ARG A 236 -8.92 39.14 -13.01
N SER A 237 -8.70 40.12 -13.89
CA SER A 237 -9.76 40.79 -14.67
C SER A 237 -10.51 39.85 -15.62
N LYS A 238 -9.90 38.73 -16.04
CA LYS A 238 -10.44 37.81 -17.04
C LYS A 238 -11.21 36.64 -16.44
N ILE A 239 -10.98 36.32 -15.17
CA ILE A 239 -11.53 35.12 -14.51
C ILE A 239 -13.04 35.00 -14.67
N LYS A 240 -13.79 36.09 -14.45
CA LYS A 240 -15.26 36.02 -14.51
C LYS A 240 -15.74 35.61 -15.90
N ALA A 241 -15.19 36.21 -16.95
CA ALA A 241 -15.56 35.90 -18.33
C ALA A 241 -15.16 34.47 -18.71
N VAL A 242 -13.95 34.05 -18.35
CA VAL A 242 -13.45 32.68 -18.63
C VAL A 242 -14.28 31.63 -17.90
N ASN A 243 -14.53 31.80 -16.60
CA ASN A 243 -15.38 30.89 -15.82
C ASN A 243 -16.77 30.74 -16.45
N SER A 244 -17.39 31.84 -16.85
CA SER A 244 -18.71 31.80 -17.50
C SER A 244 -18.68 31.06 -18.84
N ALA A 245 -17.63 31.25 -19.65
CA ALA A 245 -17.50 30.56 -20.92
C ALA A 245 -17.28 29.05 -20.75
N ILE A 246 -16.38 28.65 -19.86
CA ILE A 246 -16.12 27.22 -19.59
C ILE A 246 -17.36 26.54 -19.03
N ASN A 247 -18.02 27.15 -18.04
CA ASN A 247 -19.25 26.59 -17.49
C ASN A 247 -20.36 26.48 -18.55
N ALA A 248 -20.50 27.46 -19.44
CA ALA A 248 -21.48 27.38 -20.53
C ALA A 248 -21.18 26.23 -21.53
N VAL A 249 -19.91 25.98 -21.85
CA VAL A 249 -19.50 24.84 -22.69
C VAL A 249 -19.80 23.52 -21.98
N TYR A 250 -19.44 23.43 -20.69
CA TYR A 250 -19.70 22.24 -19.86
C TYR A 250 -21.20 21.95 -19.75
N GLU A 251 -22.02 22.96 -19.45
CA GLU A 251 -23.47 22.79 -19.31
C GLU A 251 -24.14 22.36 -20.61
N ARG A 252 -23.65 22.85 -21.76
CA ARG A 252 -24.18 22.49 -23.08
C ARG A 252 -23.82 21.07 -23.48
N ASN A 253 -22.55 20.69 -23.33
CA ASN A 253 -22.02 19.45 -23.88
C ASN A 253 -22.04 18.29 -22.87
N LYS A 254 -22.21 18.59 -21.58
CA LYS A 254 -22.07 17.64 -20.46
C LYS A 254 -20.77 16.85 -20.50
N GLN A 255 -19.72 17.49 -21.03
CA GLN A 255 -18.40 16.91 -21.23
C GLN A 255 -17.36 17.79 -20.57
N TYR A 256 -16.45 17.16 -19.84
CA TYR A 256 -15.28 17.84 -19.28
C TYR A 256 -14.29 18.16 -20.39
N LEU A 257 -13.74 19.38 -20.33
CA LEU A 257 -12.66 19.80 -21.21
C LEU A 257 -11.33 19.27 -20.68
N ASN A 258 -10.41 18.94 -21.57
CA ASN A 258 -9.02 18.75 -21.16
C ASN A 258 -8.35 20.11 -20.87
N ILE A 259 -7.16 20.08 -20.27
CA ILE A 259 -6.45 21.32 -19.88
C ILE A 259 -6.10 22.19 -21.10
N GLU A 260 -5.81 21.60 -22.25
CA GLU A 260 -5.49 22.31 -23.49
C GLU A 260 -6.70 23.09 -24.02
N GLU A 261 -7.87 22.46 -24.08
CA GLU A 261 -9.13 23.12 -24.45
C GLU A 261 -9.48 24.28 -23.50
N ILE A 262 -9.22 24.13 -22.20
CA ILE A 262 -9.38 25.23 -21.24
C ILE A 262 -8.41 26.38 -21.58
N ALA A 263 -7.17 26.07 -21.94
CA ALA A 263 -6.17 27.08 -22.31
C ALA A 263 -6.58 27.85 -23.58
N GLU A 264 -7.12 27.17 -24.58
CA GLU A 264 -7.64 27.80 -25.82
C GLU A 264 -8.78 28.78 -25.53
N ILE A 265 -9.71 28.44 -24.63
CA ILE A 265 -10.79 29.35 -24.21
C ILE A 265 -10.21 30.60 -23.52
N VAL A 266 -9.21 30.41 -22.64
CA VAL A 266 -8.54 31.51 -21.93
C VAL A 266 -7.85 32.46 -22.90
N GLU A 267 -7.18 31.91 -23.93
CA GLU A 267 -6.52 32.68 -24.98
C GLU A 267 -7.54 33.43 -25.84
N THR A 268 -8.60 32.76 -26.29
CA THR A 268 -9.67 33.36 -27.10
C THR A 268 -10.30 34.55 -26.39
N ILE A 269 -10.65 34.41 -25.11
CA ILE A 269 -11.22 35.51 -24.32
C ILE A 269 -10.20 36.63 -24.12
N SER A 270 -8.93 36.29 -23.98
CA SER A 270 -7.86 37.29 -23.87
C SER A 270 -7.76 38.17 -25.11
N ILE A 271 -7.94 37.61 -26.31
CA ILE A 271 -7.91 38.34 -27.58
C ILE A 271 -9.20 39.15 -27.76
N VAL A 272 -10.36 38.51 -27.68
CA VAL A 272 -11.65 39.12 -28.06
C VAL A 272 -12.09 40.24 -27.12
N TYR A 273 -11.86 40.09 -25.81
CA TYR A 273 -12.39 41.04 -24.82
C TYR A 273 -11.35 42.00 -24.25
N PHE A 274 -10.06 41.77 -24.50
CA PHE A 274 -8.97 42.54 -23.89
C PHE A 274 -7.84 42.91 -24.87
N GLY A 275 -7.91 42.49 -26.14
CA GLY A 275 -6.88 42.71 -27.16
C GLY A 275 -6.88 44.09 -27.84
N ASP A 276 -7.86 44.97 -27.58
CA ASP A 276 -7.99 46.25 -28.30
C ASP A 276 -7.30 47.47 -27.66
N ASN A 277 -6.48 47.29 -26.63
CA ASN A 277 -5.83 48.43 -25.94
C ASN A 277 -4.41 48.78 -26.39
N GLU A 278 -3.75 47.97 -27.24
CA GLU A 278 -2.39 48.29 -27.72
C GLU A 278 -2.31 48.79 -29.16
N LYS A 279 -3.29 48.50 -30.02
CA LYS A 279 -3.31 49.03 -31.41
C LYS A 279 -3.91 50.44 -31.55
N ASN A 280 -4.69 50.92 -30.59
CA ASN A 280 -5.34 52.24 -30.65
C ASN A 280 -4.56 53.38 -29.97
N LYS A 281 -3.29 53.18 -29.60
CA LYS A 281 -2.45 54.23 -28.98
C LYS A 281 -1.36 54.82 -29.89
N LYS A 282 -1.25 54.40 -31.15
CA LYS A 282 -0.22 54.92 -32.08
C LYS A 282 -0.73 55.77 -33.25
N ASP A 283 -2.02 55.79 -33.58
CA ASP A 283 -2.50 56.50 -34.77
C ASP A 283 -3.53 57.62 -34.49
N ILE A 284 -3.27 58.44 -33.48
CA ILE A 284 -3.93 59.76 -33.36
C ILE A 284 -2.89 60.83 -33.03
N THR A 285 -1.92 61.04 -33.92
CA THR A 285 -1.23 62.34 -34.09
C THR A 285 -0.45 62.38 -35.40
N SER A 286 -1.08 62.91 -36.45
CA SER A 286 -0.52 63.75 -37.56
C SER A 286 -1.36 63.53 -38.82
N HIS A 287 -2.36 64.37 -39.07
CA HIS A 287 -2.26 65.53 -39.96
C HIS A 287 -1.80 65.23 -41.40
N SER A 288 -2.82 65.12 -42.25
CA SER A 288 -3.04 65.97 -43.43
C SER A 288 -2.50 65.54 -44.81
N LYS A 289 -3.47 65.53 -45.74
CA LYS A 289 -3.47 65.98 -47.14
C LYS A 289 -3.04 65.02 -48.26
N HIS A 290 -4.00 64.91 -49.21
CA HIS A 290 -3.86 64.74 -50.67
C HIS A 290 -3.23 63.43 -51.16
N GLU A 291 -3.65 62.76 -52.23
CA GLU A 291 -4.56 63.01 -53.36
C GLU A 291 -4.85 61.65 -54.02
N VAL A 292 -5.98 61.54 -54.71
CA VAL A 292 -6.35 60.47 -55.66
C VAL A 292 -5.65 60.84 -56.99
N PRO A 293 -5.07 59.92 -57.82
CA PRO A 293 -5.92 59.11 -58.72
C PRO A 293 -5.42 57.76 -59.28
N CYS A 294 -6.43 56.97 -59.63
CA CYS A 294 -6.64 56.11 -60.81
C CYS A 294 -5.51 55.29 -61.46
N LEU A 295 -5.80 53.99 -61.56
CA LEU A 295 -5.83 53.13 -62.76
C LEU A 295 -4.72 53.26 -63.81
N ALA A 296 -4.04 52.13 -64.02
CA ALA A 296 -3.91 51.47 -65.32
C ALA A 296 -4.09 49.96 -65.12
#